data_AF-A0A9Q8XJ27-F1
#
_entry.id   AF-A0A9Q8XJ27-F1
#
_cell.length_a   1.000
_cell.length_b   1.000
_cell.length_c   1.000
_cell.angle_alpha   90.00
_cell.angle_beta   90.00
_cell.angle_gamma   90.00
#
_symmetry.space_group_name_H-M   'P 1'
#
loop_
_entity.id
_entity.type
_entity.pdbx_description
1 polymer ?
#
loop_
_entity_poly.entity_id
_entity_poly.type
_entity_poly.pdbx_seq_one_letter_code
_entity_poly.pdbx_strand_id
1 'polypeptide(L)'
;MKASTVDVLSMLGTWFSGVGAFSAVLYAMNVNRPKLKAKVSEIKFGDDGEFSIDVYNLKPVTAHISHVRLVQASLFSRTKLSPSKFSLSTLFVDEPFRQSDRLDIEVQSGGYHRFNYSAKSILDAYCEISDIRSPVGMQRMVKAKIAIYLSNGSVCYVPLPKSMYQKLKNVMLLPIYRRVEDLCRTDSTVRFPKDYTAEHKQEICKRMLDEYEAAMRRHSYLELPFGICMKHFWNNE
;
A
#
# COMPACT_ATOMS: atom_id res chain seq x y z
N MET A 1 -9.95 66.67 -15.55
CA MET A 1 -8.62 66.25 -16.05
C MET A 1 -8.83 65.04 -16.94
N LYS A 2 -8.43 65.09 -18.22
CA LYS A 2 -8.47 63.95 -19.14
C LYS A 2 -7.11 63.24 -19.04
N ALA A 3 -7.09 61.95 -18.73
CA ALA A 3 -5.86 61.17 -18.72
C ALA A 3 -5.21 61.26 -20.11
N SER A 4 -3.93 61.60 -20.17
CA SER A 4 -3.23 61.69 -21.45
C SER A 4 -3.09 60.27 -22.03
N THR A 5 -3.08 60.14 -23.36
CA THR A 5 -2.94 58.84 -24.04
C THR A 5 -1.68 58.09 -23.59
N VAL A 6 -0.64 58.83 -23.19
CA VAL A 6 0.61 58.30 -22.63
C VAL A 6 0.40 57.69 -21.24
N ASP A 7 -0.40 58.32 -20.37
CA ASP A 7 -0.71 57.78 -19.05
C ASP A 7 -1.48 56.46 -19.16
N VAL A 8 -2.44 56.38 -20.09
CA VAL A 8 -3.23 55.17 -20.33
C VAL A 8 -2.37 54.03 -20.87
N LEU A 9 -1.47 54.30 -21.82
CA LEU A 9 -0.52 53.31 -22.36
C LEU A 9 0.50 52.86 -21.30
N SER A 10 0.99 53.77 -20.45
CA SER A 10 1.92 53.43 -19.37
C SER A 10 1.26 52.57 -18.28
N MET A 11 0.00 52.86 -17.92
CA MET A 11 -0.80 52.01 -17.03
C MET A 11 -0.97 50.62 -17.65
N LEU A 12 -1.42 50.52 -18.90
CA LEU A 12 -1.61 49.23 -19.57
C LEU A 12 -0.31 48.42 -19.68
N GLY A 13 0.82 49.08 -20.00
CA GLY A 13 2.14 48.45 -20.04
C GLY A 13 2.58 47.91 -18.67
N THR A 14 2.31 48.64 -17.59
CA THR A 14 2.63 48.22 -16.22
C THR A 14 1.75 47.04 -15.79
N TRP A 15 0.47 47.04 -16.17
CA TRP A 15 -0.45 45.93 -15.92
C TRP A 15 -0.05 44.67 -16.70
N PHE A 16 0.30 44.79 -17.98
CA PHE A 16 0.81 43.66 -18.78
C PHE A 16 2.11 43.10 -18.23
N SER A 17 3.03 43.97 -17.79
CA SER A 17 4.27 43.57 -17.12
C SER A 17 3.99 42.83 -15.81
N GLY A 18 3.05 43.34 -15.00
CA GLY A 18 2.59 42.70 -13.77
C GLY A 18 2.01 41.31 -14.02
N VAL A 19 1.12 41.15 -14.99
CA VAL A 19 0.54 39.84 -15.38
C VAL A 19 1.63 38.89 -15.86
N GLY A 20 2.60 39.37 -16.65
CA GLY A 20 3.75 38.59 -17.09
C GLY A 20 4.61 38.09 -15.93
N ALA A 21 4.93 38.97 -14.98
CA ALA A 21 5.70 38.62 -13.78
C ALA A 21 4.97 37.59 -12.90
N PHE A 22 3.68 37.79 -12.63
CA PHE A 22 2.88 36.82 -11.87
C PHE A 22 2.78 35.46 -12.59
N SER A 23 2.62 35.47 -13.91
CA SER A 23 2.57 34.23 -14.71
C SER A 23 3.91 33.50 -14.68
N ALA A 24 5.04 34.22 -14.76
CA ALA A 24 6.37 33.64 -14.64
C ALA A 24 6.61 33.05 -13.24
N VAL A 25 6.15 33.72 -12.18
CA VAL A 25 6.22 33.20 -10.80
C VAL A 25 5.37 31.94 -10.65
N LEU A 26 4.13 31.93 -11.12
CA LEU A 26 3.26 30.74 -11.09
C LEU A 26 3.85 29.58 -11.91
N TYR A 27 4.43 29.88 -13.07
CA TYR A 27 5.12 28.91 -13.90
C TYR A 27 6.34 28.34 -13.16
N ALA A 28 7.20 29.18 -12.59
CA ALA A 28 8.35 28.75 -11.81
C ALA A 28 7.93 27.90 -10.60
N MET A 29 6.87 28.28 -9.89
CA MET A 29 6.31 27.50 -8.77
C MET A 29 5.79 26.13 -9.23
N ASN A 30 5.11 26.04 -10.38
CA ASN A 30 4.60 24.78 -10.90
C ASN A 30 5.70 23.87 -11.45
N VAL A 31 6.71 24.43 -12.14
CA VAL A 31 7.84 23.68 -12.70
C VAL A 31 8.73 23.11 -11.59
N ASN A 32 8.94 23.89 -10.53
CA ASN A 32 9.76 23.52 -9.37
C ASN A 32 8.98 22.79 -8.27
N ARG A 33 7.66 22.58 -8.45
CA ARG A 33 6.86 21.86 -7.47
C ARG A 33 7.48 20.48 -7.22
N PRO A 34 7.77 20.10 -5.97
CA PRO A 34 8.39 18.82 -5.68
C PRO A 34 7.46 17.70 -6.13
N LYS A 35 8.03 16.76 -6.89
CA LYS A 35 7.31 15.61 -7.46
C LYS A 35 8.19 14.38 -7.35
N LEU A 36 7.67 13.37 -6.68
CA LEU A 36 8.35 12.08 -6.51
C LEU A 36 7.97 11.12 -7.63
N LYS A 37 8.92 10.27 -8.01
CA LYS A 37 8.69 9.09 -8.84
C LYS A 37 8.97 7.87 -7.97
N ALA A 38 8.04 6.95 -7.88
CA ALA A 38 8.22 5.74 -7.10
C ALA A 38 8.13 4.51 -8.02
N LYS A 39 8.97 3.51 -7.75
CA LYS A 39 9.00 2.25 -8.47
C LYS A 39 9.21 1.10 -7.49
N VAL A 40 8.60 -0.04 -7.78
CA VAL A 40 8.94 -1.29 -7.10
C VAL A 40 10.38 -1.65 -7.49
N SER A 41 11.24 -1.83 -6.50
CA SER A 41 12.67 -2.05 -6.69
C SER A 41 13.04 -3.51 -6.53
N GLU A 42 12.55 -4.17 -5.49
CA GLU A 42 12.81 -5.58 -5.24
C GLU A 42 11.53 -6.31 -4.84
N ILE A 43 11.41 -7.57 -5.26
CA ILE A 43 10.35 -8.48 -4.85
C ILE A 43 11.01 -9.79 -4.47
N LYS A 44 10.94 -10.14 -3.19
CA LYS A 44 11.49 -11.40 -2.69
C LYS A 44 10.43 -12.48 -2.77
N PHE A 45 10.85 -13.67 -3.22
CA PHE A 45 9.95 -14.81 -3.39
C PHE A 45 9.73 -15.63 -2.11
N GLY A 46 9.82 -15.02 -0.93
CA GLY A 46 9.57 -15.67 0.36
C GLY A 46 8.07 -15.85 0.67
N ASP A 47 7.76 -16.56 1.76
CA ASP A 47 6.38 -16.82 2.19
C ASP A 47 5.65 -15.55 2.61
N ASP A 48 6.37 -14.64 3.27
CA ASP A 48 5.83 -13.37 3.77
C ASP A 48 5.61 -12.33 2.66
N GLY A 49 6.06 -12.62 1.43
CA GLY A 49 5.85 -11.75 0.27
C GLY A 49 6.48 -10.37 0.45
N GLU A 50 7.76 -10.32 0.83
CA GLU A 50 8.49 -9.06 0.98
C GLU A 50 8.71 -8.37 -0.38
N PHE A 51 8.52 -7.06 -0.40
CA PHE A 51 8.85 -6.21 -1.53
C PHE A 51 9.24 -4.81 -1.07
N SER A 52 10.03 -4.12 -1.88
CA SER A 52 10.47 -2.76 -1.59
C SER A 52 10.06 -1.80 -2.70
N ILE A 53 9.81 -0.55 -2.31
CA ILE A 53 9.52 0.55 -3.23
C ILE A 53 10.57 1.62 -3.01
N ASP A 54 11.27 1.96 -4.08
CA ASP A 54 12.20 3.08 -4.09
C ASP A 54 11.49 4.33 -4.60
N VAL A 55 11.61 5.40 -3.82
CA VAL A 55 10.97 6.68 -4.05
C VAL A 55 12.05 7.70 -4.34
N TYR A 56 12.08 8.17 -5.58
CA TYR A 56 13.13 9.03 -6.12
C TYR A 56 12.63 10.47 -6.25
N ASN A 57 13.45 11.43 -5.84
CA ASN A 57 13.22 12.83 -6.11
C ASN A 57 14.05 13.30 -7.30
N LEU A 58 13.40 13.40 -8.46
CA LEU A 58 14.05 13.87 -9.70
C LEU A 58 14.00 15.40 -9.85
N LYS A 59 13.48 16.13 -8.84
CA LYS A 59 13.32 17.58 -8.87
C LYS A 59 14.44 18.26 -8.07
N PRO A 60 14.78 19.52 -8.40
CA PRO A 60 15.83 20.27 -7.70
C PRO A 60 15.45 20.67 -6.27
N VAL A 61 14.18 20.52 -5.90
CA VAL A 61 13.64 20.90 -4.58
C VAL A 61 13.44 19.65 -3.72
N THR A 62 13.87 19.69 -2.45
CA THR A 62 13.61 18.63 -1.46
C THR A 62 12.12 18.35 -1.33
N ALA A 63 11.77 17.07 -1.32
CA ALA A 63 10.39 16.62 -1.22
C ALA A 63 10.14 16.01 0.16
N HIS A 64 9.07 16.43 0.84
CA HIS A 64 8.70 15.91 2.15
C HIS A 64 7.48 14.98 2.03
N ILE A 65 7.68 13.71 2.34
CA ILE A 65 6.62 12.69 2.40
C ILE A 65 5.89 12.85 3.73
N SER A 66 4.61 13.14 3.64
CA SER A 66 3.73 13.33 4.79
C SER A 66 3.09 12.02 5.25
N HIS A 67 2.53 11.23 4.32
CA HIS A 67 1.80 10.00 4.64
C HIS A 67 2.00 8.97 3.52
N VAL A 68 1.92 7.69 3.87
CA VAL A 68 1.87 6.58 2.92
C VAL A 68 0.70 5.70 3.26
N ARG A 69 -0.12 5.33 2.27
CA ARG A 69 -1.33 4.55 2.49
C ARG A 69 -1.59 3.54 1.40
N LEU A 70 -2.31 2.48 1.74
CA LEU A 70 -2.87 1.53 0.77
C LEU A 70 -4.25 2.03 0.35
N VAL A 71 -4.52 2.05 -0.95
CA VAL A 71 -5.80 2.49 -1.51
C VAL A 71 -6.29 1.54 -2.58
N GLN A 72 -7.60 1.47 -2.75
CA GLN A 72 -8.20 0.81 -3.89
C GLN A 72 -7.77 1.49 -5.21
N ALA A 73 -7.38 0.68 -6.19
CA ALA A 73 -7.13 1.07 -7.57
C ALA A 73 -8.47 1.32 -8.29
N SER A 74 -9.22 2.36 -7.90
CA SER A 74 -10.43 2.78 -8.61
C SER A 74 -10.10 3.83 -9.68
N LEU A 75 -10.79 3.75 -10.82
CA LEU A 75 -10.75 4.78 -11.88
C LEU A 75 -11.50 6.05 -11.46
N PHE A 76 -12.44 5.96 -10.52
CA PHE A 76 -13.40 7.02 -10.18
C PHE A 76 -13.23 7.59 -8.76
N SER A 77 -12.40 6.98 -7.90
CA SER A 77 -12.18 7.47 -6.54
C SER A 77 -11.09 8.54 -6.52
N ARG A 78 -11.46 9.77 -6.90
CA ARG A 78 -10.65 10.97 -6.68
C ARG A 78 -11.06 11.69 -5.39
N THR A 79 -11.67 10.98 -4.44
CA THR A 79 -12.00 11.53 -3.13
C THR A 79 -10.72 11.74 -2.33
N LYS A 80 -10.33 13.01 -2.17
CA LYS A 80 -9.29 13.40 -1.20
C LYS A 80 -9.83 13.09 0.20
N LEU A 81 -9.55 11.90 0.71
CA LEU A 81 -9.86 11.54 2.09
C LEU A 81 -8.96 12.35 3.03
N SER A 82 -9.54 12.85 4.12
CA SER A 82 -8.79 13.52 5.19
C SER A 82 -7.87 12.53 5.90
N PRO A 83 -6.71 12.97 6.43
CA PRO A 83 -5.81 12.11 7.20
C PRO A 83 -6.48 11.40 8.39
N SER A 84 -7.48 12.05 9.00
CA SER A 84 -8.30 11.47 10.08
C SER A 84 -9.14 10.25 9.68
N LYS A 85 -9.27 9.97 8.38
CA LYS A 85 -9.97 8.78 7.85
C LYS A 85 -9.00 7.72 7.33
N PHE A 86 -7.70 7.90 7.57
CA PHE A 86 -6.71 6.91 7.16
C PHE A 86 -6.74 5.71 8.10
N SER A 87 -6.34 4.57 7.55
CA SER A 87 -6.25 3.32 8.30
C SER A 87 -5.33 3.48 9.51
N LEU A 88 -5.68 2.79 10.61
CA LEU A 88 -4.83 2.69 11.80
C LEU A 88 -3.82 1.55 11.69
N SER A 89 -3.84 0.79 10.59
CA SER A 89 -2.88 -0.28 10.34
C SER A 89 -1.52 0.26 9.89
N THR A 90 -0.46 -0.47 10.23
CA THR A 90 0.90 -0.22 9.75
C THR A 90 1.09 -0.84 8.37
N LEU A 91 1.90 -0.21 7.51
CA LEU A 91 2.24 -0.81 6.20
C LEU A 91 3.66 -1.36 6.14
N PHE A 92 4.58 -0.76 6.90
CA PHE A 92 6.00 -1.02 6.79
C PHE A 92 6.40 -2.23 7.63
N VAL A 93 7.46 -2.92 7.20
CA VAL A 93 8.06 -4.03 7.96
C VAL A 93 8.92 -3.50 9.10
N ASP A 94 9.71 -2.47 8.80
CA ASP A 94 10.77 -1.99 9.70
C ASP A 94 10.29 -0.90 10.67
N GLU A 95 9.14 -0.29 10.39
CA GLU A 95 8.67 0.89 11.12
C GLU A 95 7.22 0.70 11.60
N PRO A 96 6.92 0.97 12.89
CA PRO A 96 5.59 0.79 13.46
C PRO A 96 4.63 1.94 13.12
N PHE A 97 4.90 2.74 12.09
CA PHE A 97 4.07 3.87 11.72
C PHE A 97 2.75 3.43 11.10
N ARG A 98 1.65 3.99 11.62
CA ARG A 98 0.31 3.78 11.06
C ARG A 98 0.13 4.67 9.84
N GLN A 99 -0.80 4.30 8.97
CA GLN A 99 -1.11 5.14 7.80
C GLN A 99 -1.68 6.51 8.17
N SER A 100 -2.30 6.64 9.35
CA SER A 100 -2.76 7.90 9.93
C SER A 100 -1.62 8.81 10.41
N ASP A 101 -0.44 8.24 10.67
CA ASP A 101 0.66 8.95 11.28
C ASP A 101 1.41 9.75 10.21
N ARG A 102 1.87 10.93 10.61
CA ARG A 102 2.67 11.79 9.76
C ARG A 102 4.13 11.34 9.82
N LEU A 103 4.71 11.02 8.66
CA LEU A 103 6.06 10.45 8.56
C LEU A 103 7.16 11.52 8.51
N ASP A 104 6.87 12.68 7.92
CA ASP A 104 7.82 13.80 7.71
C ASP A 104 9.20 13.36 7.16
N ILE A 105 9.20 12.40 6.23
CA ILE A 105 10.43 11.89 5.60
C ILE A 105 10.88 12.85 4.50
N GLU A 106 12.13 13.27 4.54
CA GLU A 106 12.73 14.15 3.53
C GLU A 106 13.48 13.35 2.45
N VAL A 107 13.20 13.65 1.20
CA VAL A 107 13.92 13.11 0.05
C VAL A 107 14.61 14.26 -0.67
N GLN A 108 15.93 14.35 -0.48
CA GLN A 108 16.77 15.37 -1.10
C GLN A 108 16.76 15.26 -2.63
N SER A 109 17.11 16.36 -3.31
CA SER A 109 17.22 16.37 -4.76
C SER A 109 18.23 15.33 -5.26
N GLY A 110 17.84 14.52 -6.24
CA GLY A 110 18.67 13.43 -6.76
C GLY A 110 18.77 12.21 -5.83
N GLY A 111 18.24 12.31 -4.60
CA GLY A 111 18.19 11.24 -3.63
C GLY A 111 17.02 10.28 -3.83
N TYR A 112 17.05 9.21 -3.04
CA TYR A 112 15.94 8.26 -2.94
C TYR A 112 15.73 7.82 -1.49
N HIS A 113 14.51 7.35 -1.22
CA HIS A 113 14.15 6.69 0.03
C HIS A 113 13.47 5.36 -0.29
N ARG A 114 13.79 4.32 0.48
CA ARG A 114 13.28 2.96 0.27
C ARG A 114 12.30 2.59 1.38
N PHE A 115 11.11 2.19 0.99
CA PHE A 115 10.14 1.60 1.90
C PHE A 115 10.09 0.09 1.72
N ASN A 116 10.14 -0.65 2.82
CA ASN A 116 10.05 -2.11 2.84
C ASN A 116 8.66 -2.54 3.32
N TYR A 117 8.06 -3.46 2.58
CA TYR A 117 6.72 -3.99 2.80
C TYR A 117 6.75 -5.51 2.79
N SER A 118 5.73 -6.12 3.38
CA SER A 118 5.45 -7.56 3.25
C SER A 118 3.96 -7.76 3.02
N ALA A 119 3.56 -8.90 2.45
CA ALA A 119 2.15 -9.26 2.35
C ALA A 119 1.50 -9.33 3.74
N LYS A 120 2.27 -9.74 4.76
CA LYS A 120 1.82 -9.76 6.16
C LYS A 120 1.57 -8.36 6.72
N SER A 121 2.50 -7.42 6.51
CA SER A 121 2.36 -6.06 7.03
C SER A 121 1.20 -5.30 6.38
N ILE A 122 0.93 -5.51 5.08
CA ILE A 122 -0.16 -4.83 4.38
C ILE A 122 -1.52 -5.52 4.49
N LEU A 123 -1.60 -6.72 5.08
CA LEU A 123 -2.83 -7.54 5.09
C LEU A 123 -3.99 -6.80 5.77
N ASP A 124 -3.74 -6.21 6.93
CA ASP A 124 -4.78 -5.54 7.73
C ASP A 124 -5.33 -4.31 7.00
N ALA A 125 -4.42 -3.50 6.44
CA ALA A 125 -4.75 -2.39 5.58
C ALA A 125 -5.59 -2.81 4.36
N TYR A 126 -5.26 -3.96 3.78
CA TYR A 126 -5.96 -4.48 2.62
C TYR A 126 -7.37 -4.99 3.00
N CYS A 127 -7.53 -5.61 4.17
CA CYS A 127 -8.82 -6.06 4.68
C CYS A 127 -9.81 -4.91 4.92
N GLU A 128 -9.33 -3.71 5.26
CA GLU A 128 -10.18 -2.51 5.34
C GLU A 128 -10.72 -2.06 3.97
N ILE A 129 -9.99 -2.35 2.89
CA ILE A 129 -10.41 -2.03 1.52
C ILE A 129 -11.38 -3.09 0.99
N SER A 130 -11.05 -4.36 1.24
CA SER A 130 -11.82 -5.51 0.80
C SER A 130 -11.67 -6.58 1.87
N ASP A 131 -12.76 -6.91 2.57
CA ASP A 131 -12.72 -8.00 3.54
C ASP A 131 -12.46 -9.33 2.81
N ILE A 132 -11.24 -9.83 2.97
CA ILE A 132 -10.78 -11.12 2.48
C ILE A 132 -10.59 -12.13 3.62
N ARG A 133 -10.79 -11.72 4.88
CA ARG A 133 -10.66 -12.60 6.05
C ARG A 133 -11.88 -13.48 6.24
N SER A 134 -13.04 -13.05 5.75
CA SER A 134 -14.32 -13.75 5.90
C SER A 134 -15.18 -13.70 4.62
N PRO A 135 -14.73 -14.28 3.49
CA PRO A 135 -15.55 -14.39 2.29
C PRO A 135 -16.81 -15.23 2.56
N VAL A 136 -17.98 -14.64 2.30
CA VAL A 136 -19.30 -15.29 2.43
C VAL A 136 -19.63 -16.17 1.20
N GLY A 137 -18.78 -16.15 0.17
CA GLY A 137 -18.89 -16.93 -1.05
C GLY A 137 -17.75 -16.58 -2.01
N MET A 138 -17.88 -16.94 -3.29
CA MET A 138 -16.90 -16.56 -4.31
C MET A 138 -16.79 -15.04 -4.40
N GLN A 139 -15.61 -14.52 -4.09
CA GLN A 139 -15.33 -13.09 -4.02
C GLN A 139 -14.03 -12.78 -4.73
N ARG A 140 -14.06 -11.76 -5.57
CA ARG A 140 -12.88 -11.32 -6.29
C ARG A 140 -12.12 -10.25 -5.53
N MET A 141 -10.80 -10.44 -5.43
CA MET A 141 -9.90 -9.46 -4.83
C MET A 141 -9.85 -8.17 -5.64
N VAL A 142 -9.76 -7.05 -4.92
CA VAL A 142 -9.74 -5.71 -5.48
C VAL A 142 -8.30 -5.24 -5.72
N LYS A 143 -8.01 -4.67 -6.89
CA LYS A 143 -6.68 -4.10 -7.13
C LYS A 143 -6.39 -2.95 -6.17
N ALA A 144 -5.19 -2.90 -5.61
CA ALA A 144 -4.73 -1.86 -4.70
C ALA A 144 -3.51 -1.11 -5.27
N LYS A 145 -3.28 0.10 -4.75
CA LYS A 145 -2.11 0.94 -5.00
C LYS A 145 -1.59 1.50 -3.67
N ILE A 146 -0.29 1.69 -3.59
CA ILE A 146 0.34 2.46 -2.52
C ILE A 146 0.35 3.93 -2.95
N ALA A 147 -0.26 4.79 -2.15
CA ALA A 147 -0.33 6.22 -2.37
C ALA A 147 0.60 6.94 -1.39
N ILE A 148 1.56 7.66 -1.94
CA ILE A 148 2.60 8.40 -1.21
C ILE A 148 2.23 9.89 -1.30
N TYR A 149 1.84 10.47 -0.17
CA TYR A 149 1.40 11.86 -0.05
C TYR A 149 2.56 12.76 0.29
N LEU A 150 2.77 13.79 -0.53
CA LEU A 150 3.69 14.88 -0.23
C LEU A 150 3.01 15.95 0.62
N SER A 151 3.80 16.66 1.43
CA SER A 151 3.32 17.79 2.25
C SER A 151 2.67 18.90 1.42
N ASN A 152 3.09 19.03 0.16
CA ASN A 152 2.50 19.97 -0.82
C ASN A 152 1.16 19.50 -1.42
N GLY A 153 0.59 18.40 -0.92
CA GLY A 153 -0.68 17.81 -1.36
C GLY A 153 -0.64 17.01 -2.67
N SER A 154 0.53 16.85 -3.29
CA SER A 154 0.68 15.96 -4.45
C SER A 154 0.80 14.50 -4.01
N VAL A 155 0.42 13.57 -4.89
CA VAL A 155 0.35 12.14 -4.57
C VAL A 155 1.04 11.34 -5.65
N CYS A 156 1.94 10.45 -5.25
CA CYS A 156 2.55 9.46 -6.12
C CYS A 156 1.85 8.11 -5.89
N TYR A 157 1.38 7.47 -6.95
CA TYR A 157 0.71 6.17 -6.86
C TYR A 157 1.59 5.07 -7.45
N VAL A 158 1.80 4.00 -6.69
CA VAL A 158 2.51 2.79 -7.13
C VAL A 158 1.53 1.63 -7.11
N PRO A 159 1.30 0.91 -8.22
CA PRO A 159 0.46 -0.28 -8.20
C PRO A 159 1.08 -1.36 -7.32
N LEU A 160 0.26 -2.06 -6.54
CA LEU A 160 0.73 -3.21 -5.78
C LEU A 160 1.22 -4.30 -6.75
N PRO A 161 2.38 -4.95 -6.50
CA PRO A 161 2.88 -5.99 -7.39
C PRO A 161 1.86 -7.13 -7.56
N LYS A 162 1.77 -7.69 -8.77
CA LYS A 162 0.75 -8.70 -9.10
C LYS A 162 0.91 -9.99 -8.30
N SER A 163 2.14 -10.37 -7.95
CA SER A 163 2.42 -11.52 -7.11
C SER A 163 1.89 -11.35 -5.67
N MET A 164 1.72 -10.13 -5.18
CA MET A 164 1.31 -9.87 -3.80
C MET A 164 -0.11 -10.33 -3.50
N TYR A 165 -1.02 -10.35 -4.48
CA TYR A 165 -2.39 -10.83 -4.26
C TYR A 165 -2.42 -12.32 -3.90
N GLN A 166 -1.56 -13.13 -4.52
CA GLN A 166 -1.40 -14.52 -4.13
C GLN A 166 -0.69 -14.65 -2.78
N LYS A 167 0.34 -13.83 -2.53
CA LYS A 167 1.04 -13.84 -1.25
C LYS A 167 0.10 -13.50 -0.09
N LEU A 168 -0.82 -12.54 -0.25
CA LEU A 168 -1.87 -12.25 0.73
C LEU A 168 -2.74 -13.47 1.07
N LYS A 169 -3.13 -14.26 0.04
CA LYS A 169 -3.83 -15.53 0.25
C LYS A 169 -2.96 -16.54 1.00
N ASN A 170 -1.69 -16.65 0.62
CA ASN A 170 -0.75 -17.57 1.23
C ASN A 170 -0.46 -17.24 2.69
N VAL A 171 -0.31 -15.96 3.06
CA VAL A 171 -0.10 -15.52 4.45
C VAL A 171 -1.24 -16.00 5.37
N MET A 172 -2.47 -16.04 4.87
CA MET A 172 -3.62 -16.53 5.65
C MET A 172 -3.72 -18.06 5.72
N LEU A 173 -3.09 -18.80 4.80
CA LEU A 173 -3.21 -20.25 4.69
C LEU A 173 -1.99 -21.01 5.23
N LEU A 174 -0.78 -20.63 4.80
CA LEU A 174 0.45 -21.38 5.06
C LEU A 174 0.75 -21.59 6.55
N PRO A 175 0.55 -20.60 7.46
CA PRO A 175 0.77 -20.83 8.88
C PRO A 175 -0.16 -21.89 9.47
N ILE A 176 -1.39 -22.00 8.95
CA ILE A 176 -2.39 -22.98 9.41
C ILE A 176 -2.03 -24.36 8.84
N TYR A 177 -1.69 -24.41 7.54
CA TYR A 177 -1.24 -25.64 6.88
C TYR A 177 -0.02 -26.25 7.58
N ARG A 178 1.01 -25.44 7.86
CA ARG A 178 2.23 -25.90 8.57
C ARG A 178 1.92 -26.45 9.95
N ARG A 179 1.09 -25.77 10.74
CA ARG A 179 0.67 -26.26 12.06
C ARG A 179 -0.02 -27.63 11.96
N VAL A 180 -0.87 -27.85 10.96
CA VAL A 180 -1.53 -29.14 10.74
C VAL A 180 -0.54 -30.22 10.29
N GLU A 181 0.40 -29.87 9.41
CA GLU A 181 1.43 -30.80 8.93
C GLU A 181 2.38 -31.22 10.05
N ASP A 182 2.86 -30.27 10.86
CA ASP A 182 3.71 -30.50 12.01
C ASP A 182 3.02 -31.43 13.02
N LEU A 183 1.72 -31.19 13.25
CA LEU A 183 0.89 -32.08 14.03
C LEU A 183 0.93 -33.48 13.40
N CYS A 184 0.60 -33.67 12.12
CA CYS A 184 0.57 -34.99 11.50
C CYS A 184 1.92 -35.76 11.55
N ARG A 185 3.05 -35.05 11.57
CA ARG A 185 4.40 -35.63 11.72
C ARG A 185 4.79 -35.89 13.19
N THR A 186 4.16 -35.15 14.11
CA THR A 186 4.03 -35.32 15.55
C THR A 186 3.73 -36.72 16.10
N ASP A 187 4.68 -37.46 16.69
CA ASP A 187 4.33 -38.63 17.51
C ASP A 187 3.34 -38.25 18.61
N SER A 188 2.31 -39.07 18.82
CA SER A 188 1.17 -38.76 19.69
C SER A 188 1.55 -38.53 21.16
N THR A 189 2.69 -39.06 21.60
CA THR A 189 3.25 -38.96 22.95
C THR A 189 3.97 -37.62 23.22
N VAL A 190 4.46 -36.95 22.18
CA VAL A 190 5.12 -35.63 22.25
C VAL A 190 4.10 -34.50 22.05
N ARG A 191 2.99 -34.81 21.36
CA ARG A 191 2.00 -33.87 20.84
C ARG A 191 1.11 -33.23 21.91
N PHE A 192 0.88 -33.92 23.02
CA PHE A 192 0.02 -33.46 24.12
C PHE A 192 0.71 -33.70 25.46
N PRO A 193 0.63 -32.75 26.41
CA PRO A 193 1.07 -32.99 27.77
C PRO A 193 0.39 -34.22 28.38
N LYS A 194 1.08 -34.92 29.27
CA LYS A 194 0.61 -36.19 29.87
C LYS A 194 -0.73 -36.04 30.61
N ASP A 195 -1.05 -34.83 31.05
CA ASP A 195 -2.24 -34.52 31.86
C ASP A 195 -3.51 -34.30 31.01
N TYR A 196 -3.41 -34.34 29.69
CA TYR A 196 -4.55 -34.12 28.80
C TYR A 196 -5.44 -35.37 28.71
N THR A 197 -6.72 -35.22 29.06
CA THR A 197 -7.73 -36.25 28.83
C THR A 197 -7.98 -36.46 27.33
N ALA A 198 -8.55 -37.61 26.95
CA ALA A 198 -8.87 -37.92 25.56
C ALA A 198 -9.81 -36.86 24.93
N GLU A 199 -10.75 -36.34 25.71
CA GLU A 199 -11.69 -35.29 25.30
C GLU A 199 -10.97 -33.99 24.94
N HIS A 200 -10.02 -33.53 25.77
CA HIS A 200 -9.22 -32.33 25.48
C HIS A 200 -8.39 -32.49 24.20
N LYS A 201 -7.83 -33.67 23.95
CA LYS A 201 -7.07 -33.97 22.73
C LYS A 201 -7.97 -33.89 21.50
N GLN A 202 -9.18 -34.46 21.60
CA GLN A 202 -10.15 -34.45 20.52
C GLN A 202 -10.65 -33.03 20.21
N GLU A 203 -10.88 -32.20 21.23
CA GLU A 203 -11.32 -30.82 21.08
C GLU A 203 -10.24 -29.96 20.39
N ILE A 204 -8.97 -30.11 20.77
CA ILE A 204 -7.86 -29.41 20.10
C ILE A 204 -7.76 -29.83 18.63
N CYS A 205 -7.81 -31.13 18.35
CA CYS A 205 -7.77 -31.62 16.96
C CYS A 205 -8.95 -31.09 16.15
N LYS A 206 -10.15 -31.08 16.72
CA LYS A 206 -11.35 -30.53 16.07
C LYS A 206 -11.18 -29.05 15.75
N ARG A 207 -10.77 -28.24 16.71
CA ARG A 207 -10.54 -26.79 16.50
C ARG A 207 -9.51 -26.54 15.39
N MET A 208 -8.43 -27.33 15.34
CA MET A 208 -7.42 -27.20 14.30
C MET A 208 -7.95 -27.60 12.91
N LEU A 209 -8.79 -28.64 12.82
CA LEU A 209 -9.45 -29.02 11.57
C LEU A 209 -10.43 -27.94 11.12
N ASP A 210 -11.20 -27.36 12.03
CA ASP A 210 -12.13 -26.26 11.75
C ASP A 210 -11.38 -25.01 11.25
N GLU A 211 -10.26 -24.65 11.89
CA GLU A 211 -9.37 -23.56 11.45
C GLU A 211 -8.80 -23.81 10.05
N TYR A 212 -8.37 -25.05 9.79
CA TYR A 212 -7.82 -25.46 8.49
C TYR A 212 -8.88 -25.43 7.39
N GLU A 213 -10.06 -25.97 7.66
CA GLU A 213 -11.19 -25.94 6.74
C GLU A 213 -11.59 -24.50 6.42
N ALA A 214 -11.69 -23.63 7.43
CA ALA A 214 -11.96 -22.22 7.21
C ALA A 214 -10.87 -21.58 6.34
N ALA A 215 -9.58 -21.83 6.61
CA ALA A 215 -8.48 -21.31 5.80
C ALA A 215 -8.54 -21.78 4.33
N MET A 216 -8.82 -23.06 4.11
CA MET A 216 -8.95 -23.66 2.78
C MET A 216 -10.16 -23.11 2.02
N ARG A 217 -11.32 -23.00 2.67
CA ARG A 217 -12.52 -22.39 2.09
C ARG A 217 -12.25 -20.96 1.64
N ARG A 218 -11.62 -20.14 2.50
CA ARG A 218 -11.23 -18.76 2.14
C ARG A 218 -10.29 -18.72 0.96
N HIS A 219 -9.24 -19.56 0.95
CA HIS A 219 -8.30 -19.60 -0.15
C HIS A 219 -9.00 -19.98 -1.48
N SER A 220 -9.97 -20.89 -1.44
CA SER A 220 -10.74 -21.31 -2.62
C SER A 220 -11.77 -20.27 -3.08
N TYR A 221 -12.41 -19.57 -2.15
CA TYR A 221 -13.42 -18.55 -2.44
C TYR A 221 -12.85 -17.23 -2.96
N LEU A 222 -11.59 -16.95 -2.65
CA LEU A 222 -10.94 -15.72 -3.10
C LEU A 222 -10.36 -15.88 -4.50
N GLU A 223 -10.99 -15.23 -5.47
CA GLU A 223 -10.45 -15.09 -6.83
C GLU A 223 -9.45 -13.93 -6.91
N LEU A 224 -8.42 -14.09 -7.74
CA LEU A 224 -7.45 -13.03 -8.00
C LEU A 224 -8.10 -11.85 -8.73
N PRO A 225 -7.53 -10.63 -8.64
CA PRO A 225 -8.03 -9.50 -9.39
C PRO A 225 -7.98 -9.74 -10.90
N PHE A 226 -8.91 -9.12 -11.65
CA PHE A 226 -8.98 -9.23 -13.11
C PHE A 226 -7.63 -9.00 -13.81
N GLY A 227 -7.26 -9.93 -14.70
CA GLY A 227 -6.01 -9.85 -15.48
C GLY A 227 -4.75 -10.21 -14.68
N ILE A 228 -4.88 -10.76 -13.48
CA ILE A 228 -3.80 -11.42 -12.74
C ILE A 228 -4.05 -12.92 -12.77
N CYS A 229 -2.99 -13.67 -13.07
CA CYS A 229 -2.97 -15.12 -13.22
C CYS A 229 -1.60 -15.68 -12.80
N MET A 230 -1.46 -17.00 -12.78
CA MET A 230 -0.30 -17.71 -12.24
C MET A 230 1.06 -17.24 -12.78
N LYS A 231 1.16 -16.88 -14.07
CA LYS A 231 2.42 -16.41 -14.67
C LYS A 231 2.98 -15.14 -14.00
N HIS A 232 2.10 -14.32 -13.43
CA HIS A 232 2.46 -13.08 -12.77
C HIS A 232 3.11 -13.30 -11.40
N PHE A 233 3.02 -14.51 -10.84
CA PHE A 233 3.53 -14.79 -9.50
C PHE A 233 5.05 -14.90 -9.46
N TRP A 234 5.65 -15.28 -10.59
CA TRP A 234 7.08 -15.43 -10.76
C TRP A 234 7.69 -14.23 -11.49
N ASN A 235 7.00 -13.70 -12.51
CA ASN A 235 7.59 -12.67 -13.38
C ASN A 235 7.10 -11.24 -13.08
N ASN A 236 5.98 -11.07 -12.36
CA ASN A 236 5.31 -9.78 -12.13
C ASN A 236 4.97 -8.91 -13.36
N GLU A 237 5.31 -9.33 -14.58
CA GLU A 237 5.06 -8.66 -15.87
C GLU A 237 3.58 -8.49 -16.20
#